data_AF-A0A9W4WCE3-F1
#
_entry.id   AF-A0A9W4WCE3-F1
#
_cell.length_a   1.000
_cell.length_b   1.000
_cell.length_c   1.000
_cell.angle_alpha   90.00
_cell.angle_beta   90.00
_cell.angle_gamma   90.00
#
_symmetry.space_group_name_H-M   'P 1'
#
loop_
_entity.id
_entity.type
_entity.pdbx_description
1 polymer ?
#
loop_
_entity_poly.entity_id
_entity_poly.type
_entity_poly.pdbx_seq_one_letter_code
_entity_poly.pdbx_strand_id
1 'polypeptide(L)'
;MYLVASPTAISLQQPLGDQTRSRRCFSAAHIRYLFIAVVWACAARSTLALSTQSAGAICPPGALRWERQIPLAQIVTVALDAFLLVRLSRWRQETAEDAPQAWAFTSRLFLGSAGVLAILACFSFYNLRNIRWAFVLHYVAVRDLVVDSTVASVAILSGFHVMKDLHPSTLALVTTASGVYAHQIFRMLQTSAPVDDSLLYMVSGGVTIAGVGLLLRYDKDISGMSGSGADHRLVRFLTGWYVVLVGFLCGTYLVFYPDFASIDTLSLPDLLSVEHAKSDTWILQANQSRTLDEAVRNYRVRYGMPPPPNFDKWFEYAVGNGSPIIDDFTQIHDDLLPFWGVQPEVLRQRTSHALALPWLGMGGLRIRGGRINISPGTPGSHMWMMESMQEMVEPFAQHLPDMDFAINLNDECRVAIPFEDTQALQNDGLDSRARLLSNPALKPFDTSRQLWPNNDTVLGPKVKSPYFADHIRDEIYYDFVTPACP
;
A
#
# COMPACT_ATOMS: atom_id res chain seq x y z
N MET A 1 -51.49 59.82 64.42
CA MET A 1 -51.77 59.82 65.87
C MET A 1 -51.78 58.37 66.34
N TYR A 2 -50.85 58.05 67.25
CA TYR A 2 -50.87 57.02 68.32
C TYR A 2 -51.43 55.61 68.00
N LEU A 3 -50.65 54.52 67.98
CA LEU A 3 -50.13 53.73 69.14
C LEU A 3 -51.28 53.38 70.13
N VAL A 4 -51.62 52.15 70.52
CA VAL A 4 -50.91 50.99 71.12
C VAL A 4 -51.96 49.83 71.10
N ALA A 5 -51.70 48.54 70.89
CA ALA A 5 -51.12 47.62 71.87
C ALA A 5 -50.97 46.20 71.28
N SER A 6 -49.81 45.60 71.51
CA SER A 6 -49.62 44.13 71.59
C SER A 6 -49.77 43.73 73.07
N PRO A 7 -50.02 42.45 73.42
CA PRO A 7 -48.85 41.61 73.75
C PRO A 7 -48.96 40.11 73.41
N THR A 8 -47.78 39.57 73.05
CA THR A 8 -47.19 38.26 73.42
C THR A 8 -47.84 36.95 72.96
N ALA A 9 -47.18 36.24 72.02
CA ALA A 9 -46.29 35.11 72.37
C ALA A 9 -45.57 34.49 71.13
N ILE A 10 -44.25 34.72 71.06
CA ILE A 10 -43.16 33.72 70.87
C ILE A 10 -43.34 32.71 69.70
N SER A 11 -42.51 32.69 68.65
CA SER A 11 -41.08 32.37 68.73
C SER A 11 -40.27 32.94 67.57
N LEU A 12 -39.10 33.47 67.92
CA LEU A 12 -38.00 33.86 67.05
C LEU A 12 -37.34 32.63 66.43
N GLN A 13 -37.14 32.64 65.11
CA GLN A 13 -35.93 32.09 64.49
C GLN A 13 -35.73 32.67 63.07
N GLN A 14 -34.90 33.71 62.99
CA GLN A 14 -34.06 34.01 61.82
C GLN A 14 -32.60 33.96 62.32
N PRO A 15 -31.58 33.91 61.46
CA PRO A 15 -31.43 33.22 60.18
C PRO A 15 -30.11 32.39 60.19
N LEU A 16 -29.99 31.33 59.38
CA LEU A 16 -28.70 30.66 59.21
C LEU A 16 -28.49 30.22 57.77
N GLY A 17 -27.46 30.80 57.16
CA GLY A 17 -26.74 30.19 56.05
C GLY A 17 -27.12 30.73 54.69
N ASP A 18 -26.57 31.90 54.36
CA ASP A 18 -26.11 32.20 53.01
C ASP A 18 -25.12 31.09 52.61
N GLN A 19 -25.62 29.98 52.04
CA GLN A 19 -24.77 28.97 51.44
C GLN A 19 -24.23 29.55 50.14
N THR A 20 -23.09 30.21 50.28
CA THR A 20 -22.06 30.33 49.25
C THR A 20 -21.93 28.98 48.54
N ARG A 21 -22.60 28.84 47.39
CA ARG A 21 -22.44 27.70 46.48
C ARG A 21 -21.04 27.81 45.91
N SER A 22 -20.07 27.30 46.66
CA SER A 22 -18.70 27.13 46.22
C SER A 22 -18.75 26.43 44.87
N ARG A 23 -18.38 27.15 43.80
CA ARG A 23 -17.97 26.55 42.53
C ARG A 23 -16.73 25.69 42.83
N ARG A 24 -16.92 24.49 43.35
CA ARG A 24 -15.89 23.44 43.33
C ARG A 24 -15.76 23.02 41.88
N CYS A 25 -14.87 23.68 41.14
CA CYS A 25 -14.64 23.41 39.71
C CYS A 25 -14.09 22.00 39.41
N PHE A 26 -13.78 21.18 40.43
CA PHE A 26 -13.33 19.80 40.24
C PHE A 26 -13.96 18.88 41.29
N SER A 27 -14.91 18.03 40.87
CA SER A 27 -15.37 16.91 41.70
C SER A 27 -14.44 15.71 41.53
N ALA A 28 -14.45 14.78 42.49
CA ALA A 28 -13.67 13.53 42.39
C ALA A 28 -14.00 12.72 41.12
N ALA A 29 -15.21 12.86 40.56
CA ALA A 29 -15.61 12.23 39.30
C ALA A 29 -14.85 12.81 38.09
N HIS A 30 -14.61 14.12 38.06
CA HIS A 30 -13.84 14.77 36.98
C HIS A 30 -12.38 14.32 36.99
N ILE A 31 -11.77 14.17 38.17
CA ILE A 31 -10.39 13.69 38.32
C ILE A 31 -10.27 12.24 37.86
N ARG A 32 -11.24 11.38 38.22
CA ARG A 32 -11.27 9.98 37.76
C ARG A 32 -11.43 9.87 36.24
N TYR A 33 -12.32 10.67 35.66
CA TYR A 33 -12.52 10.70 34.21
C TYR A 33 -11.24 11.13 33.48
N LEU A 34 -10.59 12.20 33.94
CA LEU A 34 -9.33 12.68 33.36
C LEU A 34 -8.24 11.60 33.40
N PHE A 35 -8.08 10.92 34.54
CA PHE A 35 -7.10 9.85 34.68
C PHE A 35 -7.35 8.71 33.70
N ILE A 36 -8.59 8.21 33.61
CA ILE A 36 -8.95 7.13 32.69
C ILE A 36 -8.76 7.58 31.23
N ALA A 37 -9.07 8.84 30.91
CA ALA A 37 -8.91 9.38 29.56
C ALA A 37 -7.44 9.42 29.14
N VAL A 38 -6.54 9.81 30.05
CA VAL A 38 -5.09 9.78 29.80
C VAL A 38 -4.59 8.35 29.60
N VAL A 39 -5.00 7.41 30.47
CA VAL A 39 -4.63 5.99 30.34
C VAL A 39 -5.12 5.42 29.02
N TRP A 40 -6.36 5.71 28.64
CA TRP A 40 -6.93 5.27 27.36
C TRP A 40 -6.19 5.88 26.17
N ALA A 41 -5.88 7.18 26.19
CA ALA A 41 -5.15 7.84 25.11
C ALA A 41 -3.73 7.26 24.93
N CYS A 42 -3.03 7.00 26.03
CA CYS A 42 -1.74 6.33 26.00
C CYS A 42 -1.85 4.90 25.44
N ALA A 43 -2.84 4.13 25.89
CA ALA A 43 -3.09 2.79 25.39
C ALA A 43 -3.40 2.79 23.88
N ALA A 44 -4.32 3.65 23.43
CA ALA A 44 -4.71 3.77 22.02
C ALA A 44 -3.51 4.14 21.14
N ARG A 45 -2.67 5.08 21.60
CA ARG A 45 -1.42 5.45 20.91
C ARG A 45 -0.47 4.26 20.82
N SER A 46 -0.23 3.56 21.92
CA SER A 46 0.65 2.38 21.95
C SER A 46 0.13 1.29 21.03
N THR A 47 -1.17 1.00 21.06
CA THR A 47 -1.77 0.00 20.17
C THR A 47 -1.64 0.40 18.72
N LEU A 48 -1.87 1.67 18.37
CA LEU A 48 -1.68 2.16 17.01
C LEU A 48 -0.21 2.02 16.57
N ALA A 49 0.74 2.48 17.38
CA ALA A 49 2.16 2.41 17.08
C ALA A 49 2.69 0.97 16.92
N LEU A 50 2.19 0.04 17.73
CA LEU A 50 2.53 -1.38 17.64
C LEU A 50 1.83 -2.08 16.45
N SER A 51 0.69 -1.56 15.99
CA SER A 51 -0.01 -2.09 14.81
C SER A 51 0.56 -1.60 13.48
N THR A 52 1.34 -0.51 13.49
CA THR A 52 1.97 0.06 12.29
C THR A 52 3.29 -0.64 11.99
N GLN A 53 3.43 -1.19 10.79
CA GLN A 53 4.72 -1.63 10.26
C GLN A 53 5.38 -0.49 9.50
N SER A 54 6.67 -0.29 9.70
CA SER A 54 7.45 0.63 8.88
C SER A 54 7.43 0.15 7.43
N ALA A 55 6.97 1.00 6.50
CA ALA A 55 7.19 0.73 5.09
C ALA A 55 8.71 0.62 4.86
N GLY A 56 9.17 -0.43 4.17
CA GLY A 56 10.56 -0.55 3.75
C GLY A 56 10.98 0.53 2.72
N ALA A 57 10.03 1.33 2.26
CA ALA A 57 10.26 2.47 1.39
C ALA A 57 10.83 3.65 2.18
N ILE A 58 11.99 4.14 1.73
CA ILE A 58 12.56 5.40 2.22
C ILE A 58 11.79 6.54 1.54
N CYS A 59 10.87 7.19 2.26
CA CYS A 59 10.23 8.41 1.77
C CYS A 59 11.18 9.59 2.03
N PRO A 60 11.72 10.25 0.99
CA PRO A 60 12.65 11.35 1.16
C PRO A 60 11.92 12.54 1.81
N PRO A 61 12.59 13.31 2.69
CA PRO A 61 12.00 14.50 3.27
C PRO A 61 11.68 15.52 2.16
N GLY A 62 10.50 16.10 2.22
CA GLY A 62 10.07 17.14 1.29
C GLY A 62 11.00 18.35 1.32
N ALA A 63 11.03 19.14 0.25
CA ALA A 63 11.93 20.27 0.07
C ALA A 63 11.87 21.32 1.21
N LEU A 64 10.72 21.45 1.88
CA LEU A 64 10.49 22.36 2.99
C LEU A 64 10.79 21.75 4.38
N ARG A 65 11.15 20.47 4.44
CA ARG A 65 11.40 19.69 5.68
C ARG A 65 10.29 19.87 6.74
N TRP A 66 9.04 19.93 6.30
CA TRP A 66 7.88 20.18 7.16
C TRP A 66 7.63 19.04 8.15
N GLU A 67 8.27 17.87 7.96
CA GLU A 67 8.09 16.68 8.78
C GLU A 67 8.41 16.95 10.25
N ARG A 68 9.39 17.82 10.52
CA ARG A 68 9.76 18.21 11.88
C ARG A 68 8.66 18.99 12.61
N GLN A 69 7.79 19.66 11.86
CA GLN A 69 6.69 20.47 12.39
C GLN A 69 5.38 19.68 12.50
N ILE A 70 5.32 18.45 11.96
CA ILE A 70 4.11 17.61 12.01
C ILE A 70 3.56 17.45 13.43
N PRO A 71 4.36 17.16 14.47
CA PRO A 71 3.83 17.00 15.82
C PRO A 71 3.17 18.28 16.37
N LEU A 72 3.76 19.44 16.06
CA LEU A 72 3.20 20.74 16.46
C LEU A 72 1.89 21.02 15.71
N ALA A 73 1.88 20.78 14.39
CA ALA A 73 0.69 20.93 13.57
C ALA A 73 -0.46 20.03 14.09
N GLN A 74 -0.16 18.77 14.42
CA GLN A 74 -1.13 17.82 15.00
C GLN A 74 -1.71 18.31 16.34
N ILE A 75 -0.89 18.87 17.22
CA ILE A 75 -1.37 19.45 18.48
C ILE A 75 -2.31 20.64 18.20
N VAL A 76 -1.92 21.52 17.28
CA VAL A 76 -2.73 22.68 16.90
C VAL A 76 -4.06 22.25 16.27
N THR A 77 -4.06 21.27 15.37
CA THR A 77 -5.28 20.76 14.73
C THR A 77 -6.21 20.12 15.75
N VAL A 78 -5.71 19.28 16.67
CA VAL A 78 -6.55 18.68 17.72
C VAL A 78 -7.15 19.75 18.64
N ALA A 79 -6.40 20.80 18.97
CA ALA A 79 -6.91 21.91 19.78
C ALA A 79 -8.01 22.69 19.03
N LEU A 80 -7.83 22.91 17.73
CA LEU A 80 -8.84 23.54 16.87
C LEU A 80 -10.09 22.67 16.74
N ASP A 81 -9.94 21.36 16.55
CA ASP A 81 -11.06 20.41 16.48
C ASP A 81 -11.86 20.41 17.77
N ALA A 82 -11.18 20.37 18.93
CA ALA A 82 -11.84 20.46 20.24
C ALA A 82 -12.59 21.78 20.41
N PHE A 83 -12.00 22.91 19.99
CA PHE A 83 -12.66 24.20 20.02
C PHE A 83 -13.91 24.23 19.12
N LEU A 84 -13.80 23.76 17.88
CA LEU A 84 -14.91 23.70 16.93
C LEU A 84 -16.04 22.82 17.45
N LEU A 85 -15.74 21.61 17.94
CA LEU A 85 -16.73 20.69 18.50
C LEU A 85 -17.49 21.30 19.68
N VAL A 86 -16.80 21.95 20.62
CA VAL A 86 -17.44 22.60 21.77
C VAL A 86 -18.33 23.77 21.34
N ARG A 87 -17.87 24.60 20.40
CA ARG A 87 -18.65 25.76 19.92
C ARG A 87 -19.87 25.32 19.13
N LEU A 88 -19.72 24.35 18.24
CA LEU A 88 -20.82 23.77 17.47
C LEU A 88 -21.84 23.07 18.37
N SER A 89 -21.37 22.29 19.35
CA SER A 89 -22.27 21.61 20.30
C SER A 89 -23.06 22.59 21.15
N ARG A 90 -22.42 23.62 21.74
CA ARG A 90 -23.13 24.64 22.52
C ARG A 90 -24.18 25.36 21.68
N TRP A 91 -23.79 25.81 20.49
CA TRP A 91 -24.71 26.50 19.61
C TRP A 91 -25.87 25.61 19.14
N ARG A 92 -25.61 24.32 18.87
CA ARG A 92 -26.65 23.35 18.51
C ARG A 92 -27.62 23.08 19.65
N GLN A 93 -27.12 23.06 20.90
CA GLN A 93 -27.95 22.92 22.10
C GLN A 93 -28.78 24.18 22.39
N GLU A 94 -28.21 25.37 22.15
CA GLU A 94 -28.92 26.66 22.30
C GLU A 94 -30.00 26.87 21.24
N THR A 95 -29.80 26.36 20.02
CA THR A 95 -30.75 26.43 18.89
C THR A 95 -31.59 25.17 18.72
N ALA A 96 -31.81 24.41 19.80
CA ALA A 96 -32.54 23.14 19.76
C ALA A 96 -33.99 23.31 19.24
N GLU A 97 -34.64 24.44 19.55
CA GLU A 97 -36.01 24.76 19.12
C GLU A 97 -36.07 25.29 17.67
N ASP A 98 -35.01 25.93 17.16
CA ASP A 98 -34.91 26.52 15.82
C ASP A 98 -34.03 25.70 14.85
N ALA A 99 -34.36 24.42 14.71
CA ALA A 99 -33.61 23.49 13.86
C ALA A 99 -33.34 23.98 12.41
N PRO A 100 -34.27 24.65 11.69
CA PRO A 100 -34.01 25.12 10.33
C PRO A 100 -32.87 26.14 10.25
N GLN A 101 -32.77 27.04 11.24
CA GLN A 101 -31.74 28.07 11.28
C GLN A 101 -30.37 27.46 11.57
N ALA A 102 -30.34 26.40 12.37
CA ALA A 102 -29.12 25.65 12.64
C ALA A 102 -28.57 24.98 11.38
N TRP A 103 -29.41 24.27 10.63
CA TRP A 103 -28.96 23.63 9.38
C TRP A 103 -28.56 24.63 8.30
N ALA A 104 -29.23 25.79 8.22
CA ALA A 104 -28.89 26.86 7.28
C ALA A 104 -27.51 27.49 7.55
N PHE A 105 -27.11 27.62 8.82
CA PHE A 105 -25.77 28.10 9.16
C PHE A 105 -24.70 27.04 8.88
N THR A 106 -24.94 25.77 9.26
CA THR A 106 -24.02 24.67 8.97
C THR A 106 -23.78 24.52 7.45
N SER A 107 -24.83 24.65 6.64
CA SER A 107 -24.72 24.66 5.17
C SER A 107 -23.86 25.83 4.66
N ARG A 108 -24.07 27.04 5.17
CA ARG A 108 -23.25 28.22 4.82
C ARG A 108 -21.78 28.04 5.23
N LEU A 109 -21.51 27.41 6.36
CA LEU A 109 -20.15 27.10 6.81
C LEU A 109 -19.47 26.13 5.84
N PHE A 110 -20.14 25.03 5.46
CA PHE A 110 -19.59 24.08 4.49
C PHE A 110 -19.34 24.71 3.12
N LEU A 111 -20.28 25.54 2.63
CA LEU A 111 -20.10 26.27 1.37
C LEU A 111 -18.93 27.26 1.44
N GLY A 112 -18.79 27.98 2.56
CA GLY A 112 -17.66 28.87 2.81
C GLY A 112 -16.33 28.13 2.82
N SER A 113 -16.24 27.02 3.56
CA SER A 113 -15.05 26.16 3.60
C SER A 113 -14.71 25.58 2.22
N ALA A 114 -15.71 25.12 1.47
CA ALA A 114 -15.51 24.64 0.10
C ALA A 114 -14.97 25.75 -0.82
N GLY A 115 -15.48 26.97 -0.69
CA GLY A 115 -14.96 28.13 -1.44
C GLY A 115 -13.51 28.45 -1.10
N VAL A 116 -13.15 28.45 0.19
CA VAL A 116 -11.75 28.68 0.63
C VAL A 116 -10.84 27.57 0.12
N LEU A 117 -11.24 26.30 0.25
CA LEU A 117 -10.46 25.17 -0.24
C LEU A 117 -10.30 25.20 -1.76
N ALA A 118 -11.33 25.60 -2.52
CA ALA A 118 -11.24 25.78 -3.97
C ALA A 118 -10.23 26.87 -4.35
N ILE A 119 -10.23 28.00 -3.63
CA ILE A 119 -9.25 29.08 -3.84
C ILE A 119 -7.82 28.59 -3.51
N LEU A 120 -7.65 27.88 -2.39
CA LEU A 120 -6.35 27.31 -2.03
C LEU A 120 -5.87 26.28 -3.06
N ALA A 121 -6.79 25.46 -3.60
CA ALA A 121 -6.49 24.50 -4.64
C ALA A 121 -6.02 25.17 -5.95
N CYS A 122 -6.52 26.38 -6.27
CA CYS A 122 -6.05 27.12 -7.44
C CYS A 122 -4.54 27.42 -7.40
N PHE A 123 -3.94 27.61 -6.21
CA PHE A 123 -2.48 27.78 -6.09
C PHE A 123 -1.72 26.50 -6.43
N SER A 124 -2.32 25.33 -6.20
CA SER A 124 -1.73 24.04 -6.59
C SER A 124 -1.61 23.89 -8.11
N PHE A 125 -2.52 24.52 -8.88
CA PHE A 125 -2.50 24.49 -10.35
C PHE A 125 -1.37 25.32 -10.99
N TYR A 126 -0.59 26.06 -10.20
CA TYR A 126 0.63 26.69 -10.71
C TYR A 126 1.67 25.64 -11.16
N ASN A 127 1.64 24.43 -10.58
CA ASN A 127 2.45 23.31 -11.02
C ASN A 127 1.67 22.44 -12.01
N LEU A 128 2.12 22.40 -13.28
CA LEU A 128 1.56 21.55 -14.34
C LEU A 128 1.44 20.08 -13.95
N ARG A 129 2.32 19.57 -13.07
CA ARG A 129 2.26 18.19 -12.56
C ARG A 129 1.00 17.96 -11.72
N ASN A 130 0.60 18.93 -10.91
CA ASN A 130 -0.56 18.85 -10.02
C ASN A 130 -1.90 18.91 -10.77
N ILE A 131 -1.92 19.55 -11.95
CA ILE A 131 -3.11 19.60 -12.81
C ILE A 131 -3.51 18.19 -13.27
N ARG A 132 -2.54 17.31 -13.58
CA ARG A 132 -2.83 15.93 -13.96
C ARG A 132 -3.55 15.17 -12.84
N TRP A 133 -3.07 15.27 -11.61
CA TRP A 133 -3.70 14.62 -10.44
C TRP A 133 -5.13 15.11 -10.17
N ALA A 134 -5.43 16.37 -10.46
CA ALA A 134 -6.74 16.94 -10.21
C ALA A 134 -7.82 16.55 -11.26
N PHE A 135 -7.41 16.26 -12.50
CA PHE A 135 -8.35 16.02 -13.61
C PHE A 135 -8.24 14.63 -14.24
N VAL A 136 -7.19 13.87 -13.94
CA VAL A 136 -6.99 12.49 -14.42
C VAL A 136 -7.19 11.54 -13.25
N LEU A 137 -8.45 11.29 -12.90
CA LEU A 137 -8.83 10.34 -11.86
C LEU A 137 -9.09 8.97 -12.50
N HIS A 138 -8.36 7.95 -12.05
CA HIS A 138 -8.63 6.56 -12.40
C HIS A 138 -9.91 6.07 -11.71
N TYR A 139 -10.54 5.01 -12.24
CA TYR A 139 -11.78 4.46 -11.69
C TYR A 139 -11.70 4.15 -10.18
N VAL A 140 -10.57 3.62 -9.72
CA VAL A 140 -10.32 3.34 -8.30
C VAL A 140 -10.40 4.62 -7.47
N ALA A 141 -9.73 5.69 -7.91
CA ALA A 141 -9.77 6.99 -7.25
C ALA A 141 -11.18 7.61 -7.25
N VAL A 142 -11.94 7.47 -8.34
CA VAL A 142 -13.34 7.95 -8.40
C VAL A 142 -14.22 7.17 -7.43
N ARG A 143 -14.10 5.84 -7.40
CA ARG A 143 -14.85 4.97 -6.48
C ARG A 143 -14.56 5.37 -5.04
N ASP A 144 -13.28 5.45 -4.68
CA ASP A 144 -12.85 5.75 -3.30
C ASP A 144 -13.30 7.15 -2.90
N LEU A 145 -13.14 8.16 -3.77
CA LEU A 145 -13.65 9.50 -3.53
C LEU A 145 -15.16 9.53 -3.27
N VAL A 146 -15.96 8.81 -4.07
CA VAL A 146 -17.42 8.77 -3.90
C VAL A 146 -17.80 8.07 -2.61
N VAL A 147 -17.21 6.90 -2.33
CA VAL A 147 -17.53 6.11 -1.13
C VAL A 147 -17.11 6.87 0.13
N ASP A 148 -15.87 7.34 0.19
CA ASP A 148 -15.32 8.03 1.36
C ASP A 148 -16.04 9.36 1.62
N SER A 149 -16.33 10.13 0.56
CA SER A 149 -17.10 11.38 0.70
C SER A 149 -18.52 11.13 1.19
N THR A 150 -19.16 10.05 0.73
CA THR A 150 -20.51 9.68 1.18
C THR A 150 -20.50 9.26 2.64
N VAL A 151 -19.56 8.40 3.03
CA VAL A 151 -19.41 7.94 4.42
C VAL A 151 -19.09 9.11 5.35
N ALA A 152 -18.14 9.97 4.98
CA ALA A 152 -17.78 11.16 5.75
C ALA A 152 -18.97 12.13 5.90
N SER A 153 -19.71 12.37 4.81
CA SER A 153 -20.90 13.24 4.85
C SER A 153 -21.98 12.69 5.78
N VAL A 154 -22.28 11.40 5.69
CA VAL A 154 -23.26 10.74 6.57
C VAL A 154 -22.80 10.81 8.04
N ALA A 155 -21.51 10.59 8.31
CA ALA A 155 -20.95 10.66 9.66
C ALA A 155 -21.05 12.07 10.25
N ILE A 156 -20.70 13.11 9.47
CA ILE A 156 -20.78 14.51 9.89
C ILE A 156 -22.23 14.93 10.17
N LEU A 157 -23.16 14.62 9.25
CA LEU A 157 -24.58 14.95 9.41
C LEU A 157 -25.19 14.24 10.61
N SER A 158 -24.86 12.95 10.80
CA SER A 158 -25.32 12.16 11.95
C SER A 158 -24.75 12.69 13.26
N GLY A 159 -23.44 13.02 13.28
CA GLY A 159 -22.79 13.63 14.43
C GLY A 159 -23.43 14.96 14.82
N PHE A 160 -23.68 15.85 13.86
CA PHE A 160 -24.35 17.13 14.09
C PHE A 160 -25.79 16.99 14.57
N HIS A 161 -26.52 15.98 14.07
CA HIS A 161 -27.86 15.67 14.58
C HIS A 161 -27.83 15.25 16.05
N VAL A 162 -26.88 14.37 16.39
CA VAL A 162 -26.74 13.77 17.71
C VAL A 162 -26.18 14.74 18.77
N MET A 163 -25.40 15.76 18.37
CA MET A 163 -24.89 16.82 19.25
C MET A 163 -25.97 17.58 20.04
N LYS A 164 -27.24 17.49 19.63
CA LYS A 164 -28.36 18.09 20.36
C LYS A 164 -28.55 17.44 21.75
N ASP A 165 -28.34 16.12 21.84
CA ASP A 165 -28.64 15.32 23.04
C ASP A 165 -27.37 14.80 23.74
N LEU A 166 -26.21 14.86 23.07
CA LEU A 166 -24.95 14.31 23.55
C LEU A 166 -23.93 15.40 23.89
N HIS A 167 -23.20 15.18 24.97
CA HIS A 167 -22.10 16.05 25.36
C HIS A 167 -20.94 15.90 24.35
N PRO A 168 -20.25 16.98 23.98
CA PRO A 168 -19.22 16.94 22.92
C PRO A 168 -18.04 16.03 23.24
N SER A 169 -17.72 15.82 24.54
CA SER A 169 -16.68 14.85 24.94
C SER A 169 -17.09 13.41 24.63
N THR A 170 -18.36 13.06 24.84
CA THR A 170 -18.90 11.72 24.54
C THR A 170 -18.83 11.44 23.05
N LEU A 171 -19.22 12.42 22.22
CA LEU A 171 -19.17 12.29 20.77
C LEU A 171 -17.73 12.11 20.29
N ALA A 172 -16.80 12.97 20.74
CA ALA A 172 -15.38 12.88 20.39
C ALA A 172 -14.75 11.55 20.81
N LEU A 173 -15.12 11.03 21.98
CA LEU A 173 -14.64 9.74 22.48
C LEU A 173 -15.15 8.59 21.62
N VAL A 174 -16.45 8.55 21.30
CA VAL A 174 -17.03 7.49 20.48
C VAL A 174 -16.41 7.50 19.09
N THR A 175 -16.25 8.67 18.46
CA THR A 175 -15.65 8.77 17.13
C THR A 175 -14.20 8.31 17.10
N THR A 176 -13.39 8.73 18.08
CA THR A 176 -11.98 8.34 18.16
C THR A 176 -11.81 6.86 18.50
N ALA A 177 -12.62 6.33 19.42
CA ALA A 177 -12.66 4.91 19.76
C ALA A 177 -13.03 4.04 18.55
N SER A 178 -14.12 4.37 17.86
CA SER A 178 -14.56 3.65 16.66
C SER A 178 -13.49 3.67 15.56
N GLY A 179 -12.79 4.80 15.38
CA GLY A 179 -11.67 4.90 14.43
C GLY A 179 -10.50 3.98 14.79
N VAL A 180 -10.12 3.93 16.07
CA VAL A 180 -9.05 3.04 16.55
C VAL A 180 -9.43 1.56 16.38
N TYR A 181 -10.68 1.17 16.64
CA TYR A 181 -11.11 -0.23 16.41
C TYR A 181 -11.23 -0.58 14.94
N ALA A 182 -11.76 0.31 14.11
CA ALA A 182 -11.83 0.08 12.67
C ALA A 182 -10.43 -0.13 12.10
N HIS A 183 -9.45 0.68 12.54
CA HIS A 183 -8.05 0.50 12.19
C HIS A 183 -7.52 -0.87 12.63
N GLN A 184 -7.78 -1.28 13.88
CA GLN A 184 -7.34 -2.59 14.39
C GLN A 184 -7.95 -3.76 13.59
N ILE A 185 -9.25 -3.74 13.33
CA ILE A 185 -9.94 -4.78 12.55
C ILE A 185 -9.35 -4.84 11.14
N PHE A 186 -9.17 -3.70 10.49
CA PHE A 186 -8.61 -3.65 9.14
C PHE A 186 -7.20 -4.21 9.10
N ARG A 187 -6.35 -3.84 10.06
CA ARG A 187 -4.98 -4.40 10.17
C ARG A 187 -5.01 -5.90 10.40
N MET A 188 -5.83 -6.40 11.32
CA MET A 188 -5.99 -7.83 11.55
C MET A 188 -6.44 -8.59 10.31
N LEU A 189 -7.34 -8.01 9.50
CA LEU A 189 -7.82 -8.62 8.26
C LEU A 189 -6.80 -8.58 7.12
N GLN A 190 -5.87 -7.62 7.12
CA GLN A 190 -4.86 -7.45 6.08
C GLN A 190 -3.57 -8.22 6.34
N THR A 191 -3.17 -8.40 7.60
CA THR A 191 -1.91 -9.03 7.94
C THR A 191 -2.05 -10.56 7.94
N SER A 192 -1.35 -11.24 7.03
CA SER A 192 -1.16 -12.70 7.04
C SER A 192 -0.08 -13.17 8.03
N ALA A 193 0.62 -12.24 8.68
CA ALA A 193 1.60 -12.49 9.74
C ALA A 193 1.13 -11.83 11.06
N PRO A 194 1.47 -12.40 12.23
CA PRO A 194 1.06 -11.84 13.51
C PRO A 194 1.59 -10.41 13.67
N VAL A 195 0.69 -9.49 14.08
CA VAL A 195 1.07 -8.18 14.60
C VAL A 195 1.85 -8.46 15.88
N ASP A 196 3.16 -8.15 15.91
CA ASP A 196 4.11 -8.38 17.02
C ASP A 196 3.44 -8.92 18.29
N ASP A 197 3.69 -10.20 18.61
CA ASP A 197 3.20 -10.99 19.76
C ASP A 197 3.61 -10.44 21.14
N SER A 198 3.96 -9.17 21.19
CA SER A 198 4.22 -8.44 22.41
C SER A 198 2.96 -8.49 23.28
N LEU A 199 3.12 -9.04 24.49
CA LEU A 199 2.19 -8.85 25.61
C LEU A 199 1.76 -7.37 25.74
N LEU A 200 2.65 -6.45 25.36
CA LEU A 200 2.39 -5.01 25.27
C LEU A 200 1.26 -4.65 24.28
N TYR A 201 1.19 -5.27 23.10
CA TYR A 201 0.10 -5.05 22.15
C TYR A 201 -1.23 -5.58 22.69
N MET A 202 -1.27 -6.80 23.22
CA MET A 202 -2.49 -7.36 23.81
C MET A 202 -3.00 -6.53 24.99
N VAL A 203 -2.11 -6.14 25.92
CA VAL A 203 -2.47 -5.33 27.09
C VAL A 203 -2.93 -3.94 26.65
N SER A 204 -2.20 -3.29 25.74
CA SER A 204 -2.62 -1.96 25.25
C SER A 204 -3.94 -2.02 24.48
N GLY A 205 -4.16 -3.04 23.65
CA GLY A 205 -5.42 -3.27 22.93
C GLY A 205 -6.58 -3.51 23.90
N GLY A 206 -6.38 -4.39 24.90
CA GLY A 206 -7.36 -4.65 25.96
C GLY A 206 -7.72 -3.40 26.77
N VAL A 207 -6.73 -2.57 27.14
CA VAL A 207 -6.96 -1.29 27.83
C VAL A 207 -7.67 -0.28 26.93
N THR A 208 -7.35 -0.24 25.63
CA THR A 208 -8.03 0.59 24.64
C THR A 208 -9.51 0.22 24.52
N ILE A 209 -9.84 -1.07 24.56
CA ILE A 209 -11.20 -1.61 24.53
C ILE A 209 -11.95 -1.36 25.85
N ALA A 210 -11.33 -1.66 26.99
CA ALA A 210 -11.97 -1.49 28.29
C ALA A 210 -12.14 0.00 28.66
N GLY A 211 -11.20 0.84 28.26
CA GLY A 211 -11.13 2.27 28.62
C GLY A 211 -12.33 3.07 28.12
N VAL A 212 -12.83 2.82 26.91
CA VAL A 212 -14.00 3.55 26.37
C VAL A 212 -15.27 3.21 27.14
N GLY A 213 -15.47 1.93 27.49
CA GLY A 213 -16.61 1.51 28.32
C GLY A 213 -16.60 2.16 29.70
N LEU A 214 -15.42 2.30 30.32
CA LEU A 214 -15.24 3.02 31.58
C LEU A 214 -15.50 4.53 31.41
N LEU A 215 -14.99 5.15 30.35
CA LEU A 215 -15.19 6.56 30.07
C LEU A 215 -16.66 6.89 29.82
N LEU A 216 -17.37 6.11 29.00
CA LEU A 216 -18.82 6.27 28.77
C LEU A 216 -19.63 6.13 30.07
N ARG A 217 -19.21 5.25 30.99
CA ARG A 217 -19.84 5.10 32.30
C ARG A 217 -19.65 6.34 33.17
N TYR A 218 -18.44 6.87 33.28
CA TYR A 218 -18.16 8.04 34.11
C TYR A 218 -18.65 9.36 33.48
N ASP A 219 -18.72 9.43 32.16
CA ASP A 219 -19.30 10.56 31.43
C ASP A 219 -20.80 10.73 31.75
N LYS A 220 -21.52 9.62 31.93
CA LYS A 220 -22.92 9.61 32.42
C LYS A 220 -23.04 10.19 33.84
N ASP A 221 -22.09 9.89 34.73
CA ASP A 221 -22.10 10.40 36.11
C ASP A 221 -21.85 11.92 36.14
N ILE A 222 -20.98 12.42 35.25
CA ILE A 222 -20.69 13.86 35.10
C ILE A 222 -21.87 14.60 34.44
N SER A 223 -22.44 14.04 33.39
CA SER A 223 -23.56 14.63 32.65
C SER A 223 -24.85 14.66 33.48
N GLY A 224 -25.10 13.62 34.30
CA GLY A 224 -26.22 13.56 35.22
C GLY A 224 -26.18 14.62 36.33
N MET A 225 -25.00 15.13 36.69
CA MET A 225 -24.84 16.23 37.65
C MET A 225 -25.13 17.62 37.04
N SER A 226 -25.11 17.76 35.71
CA SER A 226 -25.25 19.05 35.02
C SER A 226 -26.66 19.34 34.48
N GLY A 227 -27.65 18.47 34.75
CA GLY A 227 -29.05 18.71 34.34
C GLY A 227 -29.32 18.66 32.83
N SER A 228 -28.33 18.22 32.03
CA SER A 228 -28.48 18.00 30.59
C SER A 228 -29.31 16.73 30.36
N GLY A 229 -30.52 16.88 29.84
CA GLY A 229 -31.43 15.78 29.49
C GLY A 229 -30.95 14.95 28.30
N ALA A 230 -29.83 14.24 28.46
CA ALA A 230 -29.37 13.28 27.46
C ALA A 230 -30.42 12.17 27.30
N ASP A 231 -30.84 11.89 26.05
CA ASP A 231 -31.78 10.81 25.79
C ASP A 231 -31.16 9.47 26.21
N HIS A 232 -31.68 8.94 27.31
CA HIS A 232 -31.20 7.69 27.90
C HIS A 232 -31.30 6.51 26.93
N ARG A 233 -32.20 6.58 25.94
CA ARG A 233 -32.36 5.54 24.90
C ARG A 233 -31.21 5.58 23.91
N LEU A 234 -30.81 6.78 23.47
CA LEU A 234 -29.71 6.96 22.52
C LEU A 234 -28.38 6.53 23.12
N VAL A 235 -28.10 6.92 24.37
CA VAL A 235 -26.87 6.51 25.07
C VAL A 235 -26.84 4.99 25.27
N ARG A 236 -27.96 4.36 25.64
CA ARG A 236 -28.06 2.89 25.74
C ARG A 236 -27.86 2.19 24.41
N PHE A 237 -28.41 2.74 23.33
CA PHE A 237 -28.26 2.22 21.98
C PHE A 237 -26.79 2.27 21.52
N LEU A 238 -26.12 3.41 21.69
CA LEU A 238 -24.71 3.58 21.33
C LEU A 238 -23.79 2.68 22.15
N THR A 239 -24.02 2.56 23.47
CA THR A 239 -23.26 1.64 24.32
C THR A 239 -23.52 0.17 23.96
N GLY A 240 -24.76 -0.18 23.58
CA GLY A 240 -25.08 -1.53 23.09
C GLY A 240 -24.33 -1.87 21.81
N TRP A 241 -24.31 -0.94 20.84
CA TRP A 241 -23.55 -1.10 19.60
C TRP A 241 -22.05 -1.20 19.84
N TYR A 242 -21.52 -0.40 20.76
CA TYR A 242 -20.14 -0.49 21.19
C TYR A 242 -19.79 -1.89 21.71
N VAL A 243 -20.63 -2.49 22.55
CA VAL A 243 -20.43 -3.86 23.07
C VAL A 243 -20.45 -4.89 21.94
N VAL A 244 -21.33 -4.73 20.94
CA VAL A 244 -21.36 -5.61 19.76
C VAL A 244 -20.06 -5.49 18.96
N LEU A 245 -19.55 -4.28 18.73
CA LEU A 245 -18.27 -4.05 18.03
C LEU A 245 -17.09 -4.67 18.78
N VAL A 246 -17.05 -4.52 20.10
CA VAL A 246 -16.03 -5.17 20.95
C VAL A 246 -16.15 -6.69 20.89
N GLY A 247 -17.38 -7.22 20.98
CA GLY A 247 -17.63 -8.66 20.87
C GLY A 247 -17.21 -9.23 19.52
N PHE A 248 -17.46 -8.49 18.43
CA PHE A 248 -16.99 -8.84 17.09
C PHE A 248 -15.46 -8.85 17.02
N LEU A 249 -14.79 -7.82 17.55
CA LEU A 249 -13.33 -7.73 17.58
C LEU A 249 -12.68 -8.85 18.41
N CYS A 250 -13.25 -9.17 19.58
CA CYS A 250 -12.81 -10.32 20.38
C CYS A 250 -13.08 -11.64 19.64
N GLY A 251 -14.22 -11.76 18.96
CA GLY A 251 -14.57 -12.93 18.15
C GLY A 251 -13.61 -13.13 16.98
N THR A 252 -13.27 -12.08 16.25
CA THR A 252 -12.26 -12.14 15.19
C THR A 252 -10.89 -12.51 15.74
N TYR A 253 -10.51 -12.00 16.91
CA TYR A 253 -9.27 -12.39 17.57
C TYR A 253 -9.24 -13.90 17.88
N LEU A 254 -10.33 -14.44 18.42
CA LEU A 254 -10.43 -15.87 18.75
C LEU A 254 -10.51 -16.78 17.50
N VAL A 255 -11.12 -16.32 16.40
CA VAL A 255 -11.30 -17.11 15.17
C VAL A 255 -10.06 -17.10 14.29
N PHE A 256 -9.43 -15.93 14.12
CA PHE A 256 -8.29 -15.77 13.21
C PHE A 256 -6.94 -16.02 13.88
N TYR A 257 -6.89 -16.09 15.22
CA TYR A 257 -5.66 -16.39 15.95
C TYR A 257 -5.81 -17.57 16.94
N PRO A 258 -6.09 -18.80 16.46
CA PRO A 258 -6.00 -19.99 17.30
C PRO A 258 -4.53 -20.31 17.63
N ASP A 259 -4.23 -20.54 18.92
CA ASP A 259 -3.00 -21.09 19.49
C ASP A 259 -1.64 -20.60 18.93
N PHE A 260 -1.23 -19.44 19.42
CA PHE A 260 0.10 -18.81 19.24
C PHE A 260 1.32 -19.63 19.71
N ALA A 261 1.13 -20.77 20.37
CA ALA A 261 2.25 -21.62 20.79
C ALA A 261 2.88 -22.42 19.62
N SER A 262 2.28 -22.38 18.42
CA SER A 262 2.64 -23.26 17.30
C SER A 262 3.36 -22.58 16.13
N ILE A 263 3.41 -21.24 16.08
CA ILE A 263 3.98 -20.51 14.92
C ILE A 263 5.40 -20.01 15.19
N ASP A 264 5.82 -19.90 16.46
CA ASP A 264 7.10 -19.33 16.88
C ASP A 264 8.32 -20.28 16.75
N THR A 265 8.23 -21.36 15.96
CA THR A 265 9.27 -22.41 15.93
C THR A 265 9.84 -22.73 14.56
N LEU A 266 9.84 -21.80 13.60
CA LEU A 266 10.77 -21.95 12.46
C LEU A 266 12.03 -21.15 12.75
N SER A 267 13.01 -21.83 13.36
CA SER A 267 14.34 -21.26 13.52
C SER A 267 14.97 -20.99 12.13
N LEU A 268 15.94 -20.08 12.03
CA LEU A 268 16.67 -19.86 10.77
C LEU A 268 17.20 -21.18 10.15
N PRO A 269 17.74 -22.14 10.92
CA PRO A 269 18.05 -23.47 10.41
C PRO A 269 16.88 -24.21 9.77
N ASP A 270 15.68 -24.14 10.35
CA ASP A 270 14.49 -24.79 9.81
C ASP A 270 14.06 -24.13 8.49
N LEU A 271 14.10 -22.79 8.41
CA LEU A 271 13.87 -22.06 7.16
C LEU A 271 14.87 -22.47 6.08
N LEU A 272 16.16 -22.50 6.41
CA LEU A 272 17.20 -22.96 5.49
C LEU A 272 16.97 -24.40 5.05
N SER A 273 16.51 -25.28 5.95
CA SER A 273 16.21 -26.67 5.63
C SER A 273 15.04 -26.81 4.64
N VAL A 274 14.01 -25.97 4.79
CA VAL A 274 12.85 -25.93 3.89
C VAL A 274 13.25 -25.42 2.52
N GLU A 275 14.03 -24.33 2.46
CA GLU A 275 14.48 -23.78 1.17
C GLU A 275 15.50 -24.68 0.48
N HIS A 276 16.38 -25.36 1.22
CA HIS A 276 17.25 -26.39 0.66
C HIS A 276 16.43 -27.56 0.11
N ALA A 277 15.43 -28.06 0.84
CA ALA A 277 14.57 -29.14 0.35
C ALA A 277 13.82 -28.73 -0.93
N LYS A 278 13.38 -27.47 -1.04
CA LYS A 278 12.78 -26.93 -2.28
C LYS A 278 13.79 -26.87 -3.41
N SER A 279 15.00 -26.37 -3.17
CA SER A 279 16.09 -26.33 -4.15
C SER A 279 16.43 -27.73 -4.65
N ASP A 280 16.60 -28.70 -3.76
CA ASP A 280 16.91 -30.09 -4.11
C ASP A 280 15.78 -30.71 -4.92
N THR A 281 14.53 -30.48 -4.52
CA THR A 281 13.35 -30.95 -5.27
C THR A 281 13.30 -30.33 -6.67
N TRP A 282 13.60 -29.04 -6.80
CA TRP A 282 13.65 -28.35 -8.08
C TRP A 282 14.77 -28.90 -8.97
N ILE A 283 15.97 -29.15 -8.44
CA ILE A 283 17.08 -29.77 -9.20
C ILE A 283 16.69 -31.16 -9.69
N LEU A 284 16.07 -31.98 -8.82
CA LEU A 284 15.59 -33.32 -9.21
C LEU A 284 14.55 -33.26 -10.33
N GLN A 285 13.63 -32.29 -10.28
CA GLN A 285 12.65 -32.05 -11.33
C GLN A 285 13.30 -31.56 -12.63
N ALA A 286 14.27 -30.65 -12.55
CA ALA A 286 14.95 -30.08 -13.71
C ALA A 286 15.86 -31.07 -14.46
N ASN A 287 16.30 -32.13 -13.76
CA ASN A 287 17.15 -33.21 -14.28
C ASN A 287 16.40 -34.55 -14.39
N GLN A 288 15.06 -34.53 -14.45
CA GLN A 288 14.27 -35.77 -14.44
C GLN A 288 14.45 -36.57 -15.73
N SER A 289 14.57 -35.90 -16.88
CA SER A 289 14.60 -36.54 -18.20
C SER A 289 15.93 -37.24 -18.47
N ARG A 290 15.87 -38.56 -18.72
CA ARG A 290 17.06 -39.38 -19.04
C ARG A 290 17.26 -39.62 -20.52
N THR A 291 16.23 -39.36 -21.33
CA THR A 291 16.28 -39.53 -22.79
C THR A 291 15.77 -38.29 -23.50
N LEU A 292 16.23 -38.08 -24.74
CA LEU A 292 15.77 -36.97 -25.57
C LEU A 292 14.24 -37.00 -25.76
N ASP A 293 13.66 -38.18 -26.01
CA ASP A 293 12.21 -38.34 -26.20
C ASP A 293 11.41 -37.96 -24.94
N GLU A 294 11.96 -38.23 -23.75
CA GLU A 294 11.37 -37.81 -22.49
C GLU A 294 11.44 -36.29 -22.32
N ALA A 295 12.61 -35.68 -22.55
CA ALA A 295 12.80 -34.23 -22.48
C ALA A 295 11.87 -33.49 -23.47
N VAL A 296 11.75 -33.98 -24.70
CA VAL A 296 10.85 -33.41 -25.72
C VAL A 296 9.37 -33.52 -25.30
N ARG A 297 8.95 -34.65 -24.72
CA ARG A 297 7.58 -34.82 -24.21
C ARG A 297 7.31 -33.87 -23.05
N ASN A 298 8.21 -33.80 -22.07
CA ASN A 298 8.08 -32.92 -20.91
C ASN A 298 8.05 -31.44 -21.32
N TYR A 299 8.91 -31.04 -22.26
CA TYR A 299 8.91 -29.68 -22.81
C TYR A 299 7.54 -29.31 -23.40
N ARG A 300 6.95 -30.19 -24.22
CA ARG A 300 5.62 -29.97 -24.83
C ARG A 300 4.51 -29.87 -23.80
N VAL A 301 4.51 -30.77 -22.81
CA VAL A 301 3.51 -30.79 -21.73
C VAL A 301 3.61 -29.53 -20.89
N ARG A 302 4.82 -29.12 -20.53
CA ARG A 302 5.06 -28.01 -19.61
C ARG A 302 4.81 -26.64 -20.26
N TYR A 303 5.31 -26.43 -21.47
CA TYR A 303 5.29 -25.11 -22.11
C TYR A 303 4.21 -24.94 -23.16
N GLY A 304 3.51 -26.02 -23.53
CA GLY A 304 2.51 -25.96 -24.59
C GLY A 304 3.12 -25.42 -25.89
N MET A 305 4.31 -25.90 -26.26
CA MET A 305 4.94 -25.64 -27.57
C MET A 305 6.01 -26.70 -27.88
N PRO A 306 6.35 -26.93 -29.16
CA PRO A 306 7.48 -27.80 -29.48
C PRO A 306 8.81 -27.17 -29.04
N PRO A 307 9.83 -27.98 -28.68
CA PRO A 307 11.16 -27.48 -28.34
C PRO A 307 11.80 -26.70 -29.51
N PRO A 308 12.78 -25.83 -29.25
CA PRO A 308 13.45 -25.09 -30.32
C PRO A 308 14.22 -26.03 -31.26
N PRO A 309 14.58 -25.58 -32.48
CA PRO A 309 15.50 -26.33 -33.35
C PRO A 309 16.82 -26.62 -32.62
N ASN A 310 17.45 -27.75 -32.94
CA ASN A 310 18.68 -28.24 -32.30
C ASN A 310 18.55 -28.57 -30.80
N PHE A 311 17.34 -28.87 -30.31
CA PHE A 311 17.15 -29.32 -28.94
C PHE A 311 17.87 -30.63 -28.60
N ASP A 312 18.07 -31.50 -29.59
CA ASP A 312 18.93 -32.68 -29.51
C ASP A 312 20.38 -32.32 -29.19
N LYS A 313 20.91 -31.26 -29.81
CA LYS A 313 22.27 -30.74 -29.56
C LYS A 313 22.40 -30.14 -28.17
N TRP A 314 21.38 -29.40 -27.71
CA TRP A 314 21.31 -28.97 -26.32
C TRP A 314 21.33 -30.16 -25.36
N PHE A 315 20.50 -31.19 -25.61
CA PHE A 315 20.42 -32.36 -24.74
C PHE A 315 21.76 -33.10 -24.66
N GLU A 316 22.42 -33.34 -25.80
CA GLU A 316 23.77 -33.92 -25.87
C GLU A 316 24.79 -33.10 -25.05
N TYR A 317 24.78 -31.77 -25.21
CA TYR A 317 25.68 -30.86 -24.50
C TYR A 317 25.42 -30.86 -22.98
N ALA A 318 24.15 -30.76 -22.58
CA ALA A 318 23.74 -30.70 -21.18
C ALA A 318 24.10 -31.99 -20.43
N VAL A 319 23.87 -33.15 -21.06
CA VAL A 319 24.26 -34.45 -20.49
C VAL A 319 25.78 -34.60 -20.43
N GLY A 320 26.49 -34.25 -21.51
CA GLY A 320 27.95 -34.35 -21.59
C GLY A 320 28.69 -33.51 -20.54
N ASN A 321 28.11 -32.37 -20.16
CA ASN A 321 28.70 -31.43 -19.19
C ASN A 321 28.11 -31.56 -17.78
N GLY A 322 27.23 -32.54 -17.52
CA GLY A 322 26.63 -32.72 -16.19
C GLY A 322 25.74 -31.54 -15.75
N SER A 323 25.03 -30.92 -16.69
CA SER A 323 24.11 -29.81 -16.39
C SER A 323 23.07 -30.24 -15.36
N PRO A 324 22.81 -29.43 -14.31
CA PRO A 324 21.71 -29.69 -13.37
C PRO A 324 20.33 -29.47 -14.02
N ILE A 325 20.27 -28.85 -15.19
CA ILE A 325 19.04 -28.52 -15.91
C ILE A 325 19.07 -29.22 -17.27
N ILE A 326 18.09 -30.09 -17.53
CA ILE A 326 17.93 -30.80 -18.80
C ILE A 326 16.72 -30.25 -19.57
N ASP A 327 15.57 -30.11 -18.90
CA ASP A 327 14.30 -29.77 -19.55
C ASP A 327 13.40 -28.80 -18.76
N ASP A 328 13.91 -28.16 -17.70
CA ASP A 328 13.22 -27.08 -16.98
C ASP A 328 13.78 -25.70 -17.34
N PHE A 329 13.06 -25.03 -18.24
CA PHE A 329 13.31 -23.67 -18.71
C PHE A 329 12.22 -22.69 -18.26
N THR A 330 11.55 -22.94 -17.13
CA THR A 330 10.34 -22.19 -16.74
C THR A 330 10.62 -20.69 -16.65
N GLN A 331 11.71 -20.30 -16.00
CA GLN A 331 12.15 -18.91 -15.94
C GLN A 331 12.36 -18.30 -17.34
N ILE A 332 13.08 -18.98 -18.24
CA ILE A 332 13.29 -18.50 -19.62
C ILE A 332 11.96 -18.31 -20.34
N HIS A 333 11.01 -19.24 -20.14
CA HIS A 333 9.69 -19.13 -20.75
C HIS A 333 8.88 -17.95 -20.19
N ASP A 334 8.94 -17.71 -18.89
CA ASP A 334 8.22 -16.61 -18.26
C ASP A 334 8.81 -15.26 -18.67
N ASP A 335 10.14 -15.14 -18.64
CA ASP A 335 10.88 -13.94 -19.04
C ASP A 335 10.64 -13.59 -20.52
N LEU A 336 10.57 -14.59 -21.40
CA LEU A 336 10.35 -14.37 -22.83
C LEU A 336 8.87 -14.17 -23.18
N LEU A 337 7.92 -14.59 -22.35
CA LEU A 337 6.49 -14.62 -22.69
C LEU A 337 5.95 -13.27 -23.20
N PRO A 338 6.25 -12.11 -22.59
CA PRO A 338 5.80 -10.82 -23.12
C PRO A 338 6.32 -10.53 -24.54
N PHE A 339 7.53 -10.98 -24.87
CA PHE A 339 8.13 -10.77 -26.19
C PHE A 339 7.49 -11.63 -27.29
N TRP A 340 6.78 -12.71 -26.93
CA TRP A 340 5.97 -13.50 -27.86
C TRP A 340 4.72 -12.75 -28.35
N GLY A 341 4.32 -11.67 -27.67
CA GLY A 341 3.30 -10.74 -28.13
C GLY A 341 3.82 -9.66 -29.11
N VAL A 342 5.13 -9.61 -29.36
CA VAL A 342 5.75 -8.59 -30.23
C VAL A 342 6.15 -9.19 -31.57
N GLN A 343 5.97 -8.42 -32.66
CA GLN A 343 6.40 -8.86 -33.98
C GLN A 343 7.92 -9.09 -34.03
N PRO A 344 8.42 -10.24 -34.53
CA PRO A 344 9.85 -10.57 -34.53
C PRO A 344 10.75 -9.55 -35.26
N GLU A 345 10.23 -8.91 -36.31
CA GLU A 345 10.97 -7.87 -37.04
C GLU A 345 11.23 -6.64 -36.18
N VAL A 346 10.23 -6.23 -35.38
CA VAL A 346 10.35 -5.11 -34.44
C VAL A 346 11.40 -5.42 -33.38
N LEU A 347 11.45 -6.66 -32.88
CA LEU A 347 12.48 -7.08 -31.91
C LEU A 347 13.89 -6.95 -32.51
N ARG A 348 14.12 -7.50 -33.70
CA ARG A 348 15.42 -7.39 -34.39
C ARG A 348 15.82 -5.93 -34.63
N GLN A 349 14.89 -5.12 -35.14
CA GLN A 349 15.13 -3.71 -35.38
C GLN A 349 15.49 -2.95 -34.09
N ARG A 350 14.75 -3.18 -33.00
CA ARG A 350 15.00 -2.52 -31.70
C ARG A 350 16.32 -2.97 -31.08
N THR A 351 16.67 -4.25 -31.19
CA THR A 351 17.96 -4.79 -30.72
C THR A 351 19.13 -4.18 -31.47
N SER A 352 19.13 -4.21 -32.81
CA SER A 352 20.22 -3.63 -33.60
C SER A 352 20.32 -2.11 -33.38
N HIS A 353 19.19 -1.41 -33.22
CA HIS A 353 19.18 0.02 -32.90
C HIS A 353 19.74 0.32 -31.50
N ALA A 354 19.44 -0.52 -30.50
CA ALA A 354 20.01 -0.39 -29.16
C ALA A 354 21.54 -0.56 -29.17
N LEU A 355 22.05 -1.57 -29.89
CA LEU A 355 23.49 -1.81 -30.04
C LEU A 355 24.22 -0.70 -30.80
N ALA A 356 23.52 0.02 -31.68
CA ALA A 356 24.09 1.14 -32.41
C ALA A 356 24.26 2.41 -31.56
N LEU A 357 23.70 2.48 -30.33
CA LEU A 357 23.68 3.69 -29.49
C LEU A 357 24.53 3.51 -28.22
N PRO A 358 25.80 3.99 -28.20
CA PRO A 358 26.70 3.78 -27.06
C PRO A 358 26.18 4.35 -25.72
N TRP A 359 25.44 5.47 -25.78
CA TRP A 359 24.92 6.14 -24.58
C TRP A 359 23.86 5.31 -23.85
N LEU A 360 23.28 4.29 -24.50
CA LEU A 360 22.39 3.37 -23.81
C LEU A 360 23.15 2.45 -22.84
N GLY A 361 24.49 2.35 -22.88
CA GLY A 361 25.22 1.43 -22.01
C GLY A 361 24.85 -0.03 -22.27
N MET A 362 24.68 -0.38 -23.55
CA MET A 362 24.43 -1.74 -24.00
C MET A 362 25.69 -2.32 -24.62
N GLY A 363 26.02 -3.55 -24.25
CA GLY A 363 26.98 -4.39 -24.94
C GLY A 363 26.26 -5.30 -25.92
N GLY A 364 26.97 -5.85 -26.89
CA GLY A 364 26.38 -6.75 -27.87
C GLY A 364 27.26 -7.92 -28.25
N LEU A 365 26.63 -9.04 -28.55
CA LEU A 365 27.24 -10.18 -29.21
C LEU A 365 26.52 -10.44 -30.53
N ARG A 366 27.27 -10.78 -31.57
CA ARG A 366 26.75 -11.07 -32.91
C ARG A 366 27.18 -12.46 -33.30
N ILE A 367 26.20 -13.30 -33.59
CA ILE A 367 26.43 -14.65 -34.10
C ILE A 367 26.14 -14.62 -35.59
N ARG A 368 27.10 -15.05 -36.41
CA ARG A 368 26.98 -15.17 -37.86
C ARG A 368 27.64 -16.45 -38.33
N GLY A 369 26.89 -17.32 -39.01
CA GLY A 369 27.41 -18.58 -39.55
C GLY A 369 28.10 -19.45 -38.49
N GLY A 370 27.58 -19.46 -37.26
CA GLY A 370 28.12 -20.24 -36.15
C GLY A 370 29.34 -19.65 -35.46
N ARG A 371 29.76 -18.43 -35.81
CA ARG A 371 30.85 -17.70 -35.13
C ARG A 371 30.29 -16.52 -34.35
N ILE A 372 30.82 -16.30 -33.15
CA ILE A 372 30.42 -15.19 -32.29
C ILE A 372 31.49 -14.10 -32.29
N ASN A 373 31.05 -12.85 -32.41
CA ASN A 373 31.90 -11.67 -32.33
C ASN A 373 31.25 -10.65 -31.39
N ILE A 374 32.08 -9.86 -30.70
CA ILE A 374 31.61 -8.73 -29.90
C ILE A 374 31.18 -7.59 -30.83
N SER A 375 29.96 -7.08 -30.62
CA SER A 375 29.46 -5.90 -31.32
C SER A 375 30.31 -4.67 -30.98
N PRO A 376 30.58 -3.77 -31.93
CA PRO A 376 31.21 -2.49 -31.63
C PRO A 376 30.30 -1.66 -30.70
N GLY A 377 30.90 -0.72 -29.98
CA GLY A 377 30.18 0.22 -29.11
C GLY A 377 30.26 -0.10 -27.61
N THR A 378 30.66 -1.32 -27.24
CA THR A 378 30.91 -1.68 -25.83
C THR A 378 32.05 -0.83 -25.25
N PRO A 379 31.84 -0.10 -24.14
CA PRO A 379 32.89 0.66 -23.47
C PRO A 379 34.01 -0.27 -22.96
N GLY A 380 35.27 0.18 -23.05
CA GLY A 380 36.42 -0.59 -22.57
C GLY A 380 36.31 -1.02 -21.09
N SER A 381 35.68 -0.19 -20.24
CA SER A 381 35.45 -0.51 -18.83
C SER A 381 34.53 -1.72 -18.59
N HIS A 382 33.73 -2.12 -19.58
CA HIS A 382 32.76 -3.21 -19.50
C HIS A 382 33.05 -4.31 -20.54
N MET A 383 34.19 -4.23 -21.25
CA MET A 383 34.54 -5.19 -22.31
C MET A 383 34.67 -6.62 -21.77
N TRP A 384 35.19 -6.76 -20.56
CA TRP A 384 35.34 -8.05 -19.88
C TRP A 384 34.02 -8.84 -19.80
N MET A 385 32.86 -8.15 -19.68
CA MET A 385 31.55 -8.81 -19.65
C MET A 385 31.23 -9.46 -21.01
N MET A 386 31.57 -8.78 -22.10
CA MET A 386 31.33 -9.29 -23.45
C MET A 386 32.30 -10.41 -23.80
N GLU A 387 33.56 -10.29 -23.39
CA GLU A 387 34.58 -11.34 -23.55
C GLU A 387 34.17 -12.61 -22.79
N SER A 388 33.76 -12.50 -21.53
CA SER A 388 33.27 -13.64 -20.75
C SER A 388 32.02 -14.28 -21.37
N MET A 389 31.07 -13.48 -21.84
CA MET A 389 29.87 -14.01 -22.50
C MET A 389 30.20 -14.67 -23.86
N GLN A 390 31.15 -14.11 -24.61
CA GLN A 390 31.64 -14.72 -25.84
C GLN A 390 32.25 -16.09 -25.56
N GLU A 391 33.15 -16.19 -24.58
CA GLU A 391 33.79 -17.45 -24.16
C GLU A 391 32.77 -18.50 -23.71
N MET A 392 31.69 -18.09 -23.01
CA MET A 392 30.62 -19.00 -22.60
C MET A 392 29.83 -19.55 -23.78
N VAL A 393 29.60 -18.77 -24.85
CA VAL A 393 28.76 -19.15 -25.99
C VAL A 393 29.55 -19.86 -27.10
N GLU A 394 30.83 -19.54 -27.27
CA GLU A 394 31.72 -20.10 -28.31
C GLU A 394 31.61 -21.63 -28.46
N PRO A 395 31.58 -22.46 -27.40
CA PRO A 395 31.56 -23.92 -27.52
C PRO A 395 30.34 -24.49 -28.25
N PHE A 396 29.24 -23.75 -28.29
CA PHE A 396 27.99 -24.18 -28.93
C PHE A 396 27.48 -23.21 -30.01
N ALA A 397 28.23 -22.15 -30.32
CA ALA A 397 27.84 -21.11 -31.28
C ALA A 397 27.49 -21.67 -32.67
N GLN A 398 28.16 -22.75 -33.11
CA GLN A 398 27.89 -23.43 -34.37
C GLN A 398 26.45 -23.99 -34.52
N HIS A 399 25.74 -24.18 -33.41
CA HIS A 399 24.37 -24.67 -33.39
C HIS A 399 23.32 -23.56 -33.30
N LEU A 400 23.75 -22.30 -33.18
CA LEU A 400 22.87 -21.14 -33.05
C LEU A 400 22.64 -20.49 -34.43
N PRO A 401 21.45 -19.89 -34.65
CA PRO A 401 21.19 -19.10 -35.85
C PRO A 401 21.92 -17.76 -35.81
N ASP A 402 21.92 -17.07 -36.93
CA ASP A 402 22.34 -15.68 -36.98
C ASP A 402 21.46 -14.84 -36.04
N MET A 403 22.10 -14.16 -35.08
CA MET A 403 21.42 -13.29 -34.13
C MET A 403 22.31 -12.17 -33.59
N ASP A 404 21.68 -11.06 -33.18
CA ASP A 404 22.31 -10.07 -32.31
C ASP A 404 21.71 -10.21 -30.91
N PHE A 405 22.58 -10.24 -29.90
CA PHE A 405 22.21 -10.35 -28.50
C PHE A 405 22.68 -9.09 -27.78
N ALA A 406 21.72 -8.28 -27.31
CA ALA A 406 22.01 -7.05 -26.59
C ALA A 406 21.98 -7.29 -25.08
N ILE A 407 23.03 -6.85 -24.40
CA ILE A 407 23.27 -7.08 -22.97
C ILE A 407 23.30 -5.73 -22.26
N ASN A 408 22.52 -5.60 -21.19
CA ASN A 408 22.60 -4.44 -20.30
C ASN A 408 23.93 -4.47 -19.55
N LEU A 409 24.72 -3.40 -19.63
CA LEU A 409 26.01 -3.31 -18.94
C LEU A 409 25.92 -2.73 -17.53
N ASN A 410 24.75 -2.23 -17.13
CA ASN A 410 24.52 -1.66 -15.82
C ASN A 410 24.05 -2.73 -14.81
N ASP A 411 24.32 -2.48 -13.53
CA ASP A 411 23.86 -3.33 -12.42
C ASP A 411 22.34 -3.26 -12.24
N GLU A 412 21.71 -2.13 -12.61
CA GLU A 412 20.26 -1.94 -12.50
C GLU A 412 19.49 -2.48 -13.71
N CYS A 413 18.29 -3.02 -13.45
CA CYS A 413 17.35 -3.42 -14.49
C CYS A 413 16.91 -2.22 -15.35
N ARG A 414 16.70 -2.45 -16.65
CA ARG A 414 16.40 -1.39 -17.64
C ARG A 414 14.95 -1.37 -18.13
N VAL A 415 14.22 -2.46 -17.94
CA VAL A 415 12.87 -2.63 -18.48
C VAL A 415 11.89 -2.69 -17.31
N ALA A 416 11.07 -1.65 -17.17
CA ALA A 416 9.92 -1.62 -16.30
C ALA A 416 8.68 -1.32 -17.15
N ILE A 417 7.68 -2.19 -17.07
CA ILE A 417 6.48 -2.13 -17.91
C ILE A 417 5.27 -2.10 -16.96
N PRO A 418 4.25 -1.24 -17.21
CA PRO A 418 2.99 -1.30 -16.47
C PRO A 418 2.41 -2.71 -16.45
N PHE A 419 1.71 -3.06 -15.38
CA PHE A 419 1.17 -4.40 -15.17
C PHE A 419 0.18 -4.77 -16.29
N GLU A 420 -0.69 -3.84 -16.66
CA GLU A 420 -1.71 -4.02 -17.68
C GLU A 420 -1.11 -4.30 -19.06
N ASP A 421 -0.06 -3.55 -19.43
CA ASP A 421 0.66 -3.72 -20.69
C ASP A 421 1.39 -5.07 -20.73
N THR A 422 2.01 -5.46 -19.60
CA THR A 422 2.67 -6.76 -19.47
C THR A 422 1.66 -7.90 -19.63
N GLN A 423 0.50 -7.79 -19.00
CA GLN A 423 -0.56 -8.80 -19.09
C GLN A 423 -1.12 -8.91 -20.51
N ALA A 424 -1.32 -7.79 -21.22
CA ALA A 424 -1.75 -7.80 -22.60
C ALA A 424 -0.74 -8.53 -23.51
N LEU A 425 0.56 -8.20 -23.38
CA LEU A 425 1.64 -8.85 -24.13
C LEU A 425 1.77 -10.35 -23.81
N GLN A 426 1.58 -10.73 -22.55
CA GLN A 426 1.59 -12.13 -22.14
C GLN A 426 0.42 -12.92 -22.75
N ASN A 427 -0.78 -12.33 -22.79
CA ASN A 427 -1.94 -12.95 -23.43
C ASN A 427 -1.70 -13.18 -24.93
N ASP A 428 -1.22 -12.15 -25.63
CA ASP A 428 -0.84 -12.26 -27.05
C ASP A 428 0.27 -13.31 -27.26
N GLY A 429 1.20 -13.40 -26.31
CA GLY A 429 2.28 -14.38 -26.29
C GLY A 429 1.79 -15.82 -26.12
N LEU A 430 0.81 -16.06 -25.26
CA LEU A 430 0.17 -17.36 -25.08
C LEU A 430 -0.55 -17.80 -26.36
N ASP A 431 -1.27 -16.89 -27.03
CA ASP A 431 -1.91 -17.15 -28.31
C ASP A 431 -0.89 -17.50 -29.41
N SER A 432 0.27 -16.82 -29.42
CA SER A 432 1.39 -17.16 -30.31
C SER A 432 1.95 -18.56 -30.06
N ARG A 433 2.12 -18.97 -28.79
CA ARG A 433 2.58 -20.32 -28.43
C ARG A 433 1.56 -21.39 -28.84
N ALA A 434 0.27 -21.15 -28.58
CA ALA A 434 -0.81 -22.07 -28.95
C ALA A 434 -0.85 -22.34 -30.46
N ARG A 435 -0.59 -21.32 -31.29
CA ARG A 435 -0.47 -21.50 -32.75
C ARG A 435 0.69 -22.43 -33.13
N LEU A 436 1.82 -22.39 -32.42
CA LEU A 436 2.96 -23.28 -32.70
C LEU A 436 2.66 -24.74 -32.38
N LEU A 437 1.88 -25.04 -31.34
CA LEU A 437 1.46 -26.41 -31.05
C LEU A 437 0.69 -27.06 -32.20
N SER A 438 -0.12 -26.28 -32.91
CA SER A 438 -0.91 -26.78 -34.04
C SER A 438 -0.06 -27.20 -35.24
N ASN A 439 1.24 -26.85 -35.25
CA ASN A 439 2.19 -27.24 -36.28
C ASN A 439 3.27 -28.17 -35.71
N PRO A 440 3.13 -29.50 -35.86
CA PRO A 440 3.98 -30.48 -35.19
C PRO A 440 5.41 -30.57 -35.78
N ALA A 441 5.68 -29.94 -36.93
CA ALA A 441 6.98 -30.01 -37.59
C ALA A 441 7.91 -28.90 -37.09
N LEU A 442 9.00 -29.30 -36.43
CA LEU A 442 10.14 -28.43 -36.12
C LEU A 442 10.73 -27.92 -37.43
N LYS A 443 10.55 -26.62 -37.72
CA LYS A 443 11.26 -25.99 -38.83
C LYS A 443 12.70 -25.72 -38.38
N PRO A 444 13.72 -26.08 -39.16
CA PRO A 444 15.08 -25.63 -38.88
C PRO A 444 15.14 -24.09 -38.93
N PHE A 445 16.23 -23.52 -38.40
CA PHE A 445 16.47 -22.09 -38.55
C PHE A 445 16.50 -21.70 -40.03
N ASP A 446 15.81 -20.61 -40.38
CA ASP A 446 15.79 -20.08 -41.74
C ASP A 446 17.14 -19.42 -42.03
N THR A 447 17.96 -20.09 -42.85
CA THR A 447 19.26 -19.60 -43.32
C THR A 447 19.19 -18.91 -44.68
N SER A 448 18.00 -18.87 -45.31
CA SER A 448 17.84 -18.36 -46.66
C SER A 448 17.71 -16.83 -46.72
N ARG A 449 17.34 -16.20 -45.60
CA ARG A 449 17.10 -14.77 -45.49
C ARG A 449 18.07 -14.13 -44.50
N GLN A 450 18.66 -13.02 -44.90
CA GLN A 450 19.39 -12.17 -43.97
C GLN A 450 18.38 -11.40 -43.10
N LEU A 451 18.22 -11.86 -41.85
CA LEU A 451 17.28 -11.26 -40.89
C LEU A 451 17.91 -10.13 -40.06
N TRP A 452 19.23 -10.12 -39.96
CA TRP A 452 20.00 -9.18 -39.15
C TRP A 452 20.93 -8.32 -40.01
N PRO A 453 21.09 -7.04 -39.67
CA PRO A 453 22.03 -6.19 -40.38
C PRO A 453 23.47 -6.66 -40.15
N ASN A 454 24.33 -6.45 -41.15
CA ASN A 454 25.77 -6.76 -41.08
C ASN A 454 26.63 -5.51 -40.84
N ASN A 455 26.03 -4.38 -40.46
CA ASN A 455 26.79 -3.14 -40.28
C ASN A 455 27.28 -2.99 -38.83
N ASP A 456 28.55 -2.64 -38.70
CA ASP A 456 29.19 -2.28 -37.43
C ASP A 456 28.98 -0.80 -37.09
N THR A 457 27.84 -0.24 -37.51
CA THR A 457 27.58 1.19 -37.38
C THR A 457 27.30 1.54 -35.92
N VAL A 458 28.22 2.31 -35.34
CA VAL A 458 28.03 2.96 -34.05
C VAL A 458 27.63 4.41 -34.32
N LEU A 459 26.46 4.79 -33.82
CA LEU A 459 25.93 6.15 -33.94
C LEU A 459 26.62 7.08 -32.96
N GLY A 460 26.69 8.36 -33.33
CA GLY A 460 27.29 9.38 -32.47
C GLY A 460 26.54 9.54 -31.14
N PRO A 461 27.23 9.99 -30.07
CA PRO A 461 26.66 10.09 -28.72
C PRO A 461 25.48 11.08 -28.60
N LYS A 462 25.32 11.98 -29.58
CA LYS A 462 24.23 12.97 -29.62
C LYS A 462 23.01 12.50 -30.41
N VAL A 463 23.05 11.32 -31.02
CA VAL A 463 21.92 10.80 -31.79
C VAL A 463 20.82 10.38 -30.83
N LYS A 464 19.67 11.03 -30.95
CA LYS A 464 18.46 10.70 -30.18
C LYS A 464 17.80 9.46 -30.78
N SER A 465 17.27 8.60 -29.92
CA SER A 465 16.48 7.45 -30.33
C SER A 465 14.99 7.78 -30.35
N PRO A 466 14.23 7.37 -31.38
CA PRO A 466 12.76 7.45 -31.34
C PRO A 466 12.13 6.37 -30.46
N TYR A 467 12.90 5.35 -30.04
CA TYR A 467 12.40 4.18 -29.30
C TYR A 467 12.87 4.13 -27.85
N PHE A 468 13.97 4.81 -27.52
CA PHE A 468 14.60 4.75 -26.20
C PHE A 468 14.83 6.16 -25.68
N ALA A 469 14.53 6.39 -24.40
CA ALA A 469 14.83 7.63 -23.70
C ALA A 469 15.97 7.38 -22.70
N ASP A 470 16.83 8.37 -22.54
CA ASP A 470 17.83 8.36 -21.48
C ASP A 470 17.20 8.94 -20.20
N HIS A 471 17.05 8.09 -19.20
CA HIS A 471 16.61 8.46 -17.86
C HIS A 471 17.67 8.12 -16.81
N ILE A 472 18.93 7.97 -17.23
CA ILE A 472 20.01 7.68 -16.30
C ILE A 472 20.10 8.84 -15.29
N ARG A 473 20.00 8.50 -14.00
CA ARG A 473 19.95 9.46 -12.87
C ARG A 473 18.67 10.30 -12.77
N ASP A 474 17.68 10.07 -13.62
CA ASP A 474 16.35 10.61 -13.41
C ASP A 474 15.62 9.75 -12.37
N GLU A 475 14.90 10.40 -11.46
CA GLU A 475 14.10 9.76 -10.40
C GLU A 475 12.78 9.18 -10.94
N ILE A 476 12.80 8.53 -12.11
CA ILE A 476 11.57 8.07 -12.79
C ILE A 476 10.75 7.06 -11.97
N TYR A 477 11.42 6.28 -11.12
CA TYR A 477 10.74 5.34 -10.23
C TYR A 477 9.99 6.02 -9.09
N TYR A 478 10.42 7.22 -8.67
CA TYR A 478 9.73 7.95 -7.60
C TYR A 478 8.32 8.35 -8.00
N ASP A 479 8.07 8.65 -9.28
CA ASP A 479 6.71 8.96 -9.74
C ASP A 479 5.73 7.78 -9.55
N PHE A 480 6.25 6.54 -9.61
CA PHE A 480 5.46 5.33 -9.37
C PHE A 480 5.35 4.98 -7.88
N VAL A 481 6.37 5.30 -7.07
CA VAL A 481 6.44 4.91 -5.64
C VAL A 481 5.88 5.99 -4.70
N THR A 482 5.99 7.27 -5.06
CA THR A 482 5.54 8.41 -4.24
C THR A 482 4.05 8.36 -3.89
N PRO A 483 3.13 7.90 -4.77
CA PRO A 483 1.73 7.73 -4.40
C PRO A 483 1.50 6.70 -3.28
N ALA A 484 2.47 5.82 -3.04
CA ALA A 484 2.47 4.86 -1.93
C ALA A 484 3.15 5.40 -0.66
N CYS A 485 3.79 6.58 -0.71
CA CYS A 485 4.28 7.26 0.50
C CYS A 485 3.12 7.94 1.23
N PRO A 486 3.00 7.75 2.56
CA PRO A 486 1.92 8.30 3.37
C PRO A 486 1.95 9.82 3.54
#